data_AF-A0A849PQV2-F1
#
_entry.id   AF-A0A849PQV2-F1
#
_cell.length_a   1.000
_cell.length_b   1.000
_cell.length_c   1.000
_cell.angle_alpha   90.00
_cell.angle_beta   90.00
_cell.angle_gamma   90.00
#
_symmetry.space_group_name_H-M   'P 1'
#
loop_
_entity.id
_entity.type
_entity.pdbx_description
1 polymer ?
#
loop_
_entity_poly.entity_id
_entity_poly.type
_entity_poly.pdbx_seq_one_letter_code
_entity_poly.pdbx_strand_id
1 'polypeptide(L)' 'PSGDDPHVISRVPDIFHTGDLHSFALKNYRGVQLISSSTFQGQTAFMDRVGHQSNPGKVTRVRLDSMRPSVLDLVG' A
#
# COMPACT_ATOMS: atom_id res chain seq x y z
N PRO A 1 17.36 -9.69 -25.00
CA PRO A 1 17.27 -9.58 -23.53
C PRO A 1 18.22 -8.51 -23.02
N SER A 2 17.71 -7.48 -22.34
CA SER A 2 18.55 -6.61 -21.50
C SER A 2 19.16 -7.48 -20.39
N GLY A 3 20.44 -7.31 -20.08
CA GLY A 3 21.13 -8.09 -19.03
C GLY A 3 20.62 -7.80 -17.61
N ASP A 4 19.77 -6.78 -17.45
CA ASP A 4 19.24 -6.32 -16.16
C ASP A 4 17.80 -6.79 -15.93
N ASP A 5 17.51 -7.24 -14.70
CA ASP A 5 16.16 -7.56 -14.22
C ASP A 5 15.51 -6.30 -13.59
N PRO A 6 14.42 -5.76 -14.17
CA PRO A 6 13.80 -4.53 -13.70
C PRO A 6 13.08 -4.65 -12.35
N HIS A 7 12.88 -5.86 -11.81
CA HIS A 7 12.17 -6.06 -10.54
C HIS A 7 13.11 -6.01 -9.32
N VAL A 8 14.43 -6.00 -9.55
CA VAL A 8 15.41 -5.91 -8.46
C VAL A 8 15.46 -4.49 -7.91
N ILE A 9 15.16 -4.34 -6.61
CA ILE A 9 15.29 -3.08 -5.89
C ILE A 9 16.75 -2.94 -5.41
N SER A 10 17.59 -2.32 -6.24
CA SER A 10 19.02 -2.15 -5.97
C SER A 10 19.35 -1.00 -5.00
N ARG A 11 18.45 -0.02 -4.87
CA ARG A 11 18.58 1.12 -3.94
C ARG A 11 17.47 1.07 -2.91
N VAL A 12 17.82 1.24 -1.62
CA VAL A 12 16.84 1.32 -0.53
C VAL A 12 15.94 2.55 -0.77
N PRO A 13 14.61 2.36 -0.87
CA PRO A 13 13.69 3.48 -1.10
C PRO A 13 13.29 4.14 0.22
N ASP A 14 12.87 5.40 0.17
CA ASP A 14 12.25 6.08 1.32
C ASP A 14 10.79 5.63 1.53
N ILE A 15 10.09 5.29 0.44
CA ILE A 15 8.72 4.76 0.42
C ILE A 15 8.67 3.51 -0.45
N PHE A 16 8.13 2.43 0.10
CA PHE A 16 7.73 1.25 -0.64
C PHE A 16 6.20 1.17 -0.64
N HIS A 17 5.59 1.33 -1.82
CA HIS A 17 4.13 1.39 -1.98
C HIS A 17 3.64 0.21 -2.81
N THR A 18 2.55 -0.41 -2.35
CA THR A 18 1.87 -1.51 -3.04
C THR A 18 0.35 -1.30 -3.04
N GLY A 19 -0.32 -2.00 -3.95
CA GLY A 19 -1.77 -2.12 -4.01
C GLY A 19 -2.16 -3.60 -4.11
N ASP A 20 -3.06 -3.91 -5.03
CA ASP A 20 -3.49 -5.27 -5.44
C ASP A 20 -4.29 -6.05 -4.39
N LEU A 21 -3.80 -6.17 -3.16
CA LEU A 21 -4.46 -6.95 -2.11
C LEU A 21 -5.71 -6.29 -1.53
N HIS A 22 -6.07 -5.07 -1.91
CA HIS A 22 -7.25 -4.35 -1.41
C HIS A 22 -7.33 -4.19 0.13
N SER A 23 -6.22 -4.44 0.81
CA SER A 23 -6.03 -4.28 2.24
C SER A 23 -5.32 -2.97 2.54
N PHE A 24 -5.44 -2.49 3.77
CA PHE A 24 -4.72 -1.31 4.22
C PHE A 24 -3.59 -1.67 5.17
N ALA A 25 -2.38 -1.15 4.91
CA ALA A 25 -1.28 -1.20 5.86
C ALA A 25 -0.42 0.05 5.76
N LEU A 26 -0.01 0.57 6.91
CA LEU A 26 0.94 1.66 7.03
C LEU A 26 1.93 1.31 8.13
N LYS A 27 3.19 1.07 7.76
CA LYS A 27 4.25 0.68 8.69
C LYS A 27 5.54 1.42 8.37
N ASN A 28 6.42 1.53 9.36
CA ASN A 28 7.81 1.92 9.14
C ASN A 28 8.70 0.71 9.44
N TYR A 29 9.64 0.41 8.54
CA TYR A 29 10.66 -0.60 8.77
C TYR A 29 12.03 -0.05 8.39
N ARG A 30 12.90 0.10 9.40
CA ARG A 30 14.28 0.63 9.23
C ARG A 30 14.32 1.95 8.46
N GLY A 31 13.37 2.86 8.73
CA GLY A 31 13.28 4.16 8.07
C GLY A 31 12.47 4.17 6.77
N VAL A 32 12.17 3.01 6.17
CA VAL A 32 11.35 2.90 4.96
C VAL A 32 9.87 2.92 5.33
N GLN A 33 9.08 3.79 4.70
CA GLN A 33 7.64 3.76 4.83
C GLN A 33 7.05 2.69 3.93
N LEU A 34 6.42 1.67 4.53
CA LEU A 34 5.71 0.60 3.84
C LEU A 34 4.23 0.94 3.79
N ILE A 35 3.68 1.09 2.58
CA ILE A 35 2.30 1.53 2.35
C ILE A 35 1.59 0.52 1.46
N SER A 36 0.53 -0.09 1.97
CA SER A 36 -0.50 -0.76 1.16
C SER A 36 -1.76 0.10 1.20
N SER A 37 -2.08 0.72 0.07
CA SER A 37 -3.01 1.88 0.03
C SER A 37 -4.48 1.51 -0.12
N SER A 38 -4.95 0.42 0.50
CA SER A 38 -6.37 0.11 0.50
C SER A 38 -6.91 -0.09 -0.94
N THR A 39 -8.19 0.19 -1.16
CA THR A 39 -8.88 0.13 -2.45
C THR A 39 -10.05 1.11 -2.43
N PHE A 40 -10.61 1.39 -3.61
CA PHE A 40 -11.92 2.04 -3.74
C PHE A 40 -13.03 1.03 -4.12
N GLN A 41 -12.67 -0.26 -4.21
CA GLN A 41 -13.62 -1.33 -4.48
C GLN A 41 -14.15 -1.91 -3.16
N GLY A 42 -15.47 -2.07 -3.07
CA GLY A 42 -16.09 -2.81 -1.97
C GLY A 42 -15.81 -4.31 -2.02
N GLN A 43 -16.30 -5.02 -1.01
CA GLN A 43 -16.19 -6.47 -0.92
C GLN A 43 -16.87 -7.16 -2.11
N THR A 44 -16.21 -8.14 -2.71
CA THR A 44 -16.77 -8.95 -3.82
C THR A 44 -17.05 -10.38 -3.37
N ALA A 45 -17.97 -11.06 -4.07
CA ALA A 45 -18.27 -12.47 -3.80
C ALA A 45 -17.04 -13.38 -3.95
N PHE A 46 -16.09 -13.05 -4.83
CA PHE A 46 -14.84 -13.80 -4.92
C PHE A 46 -13.98 -13.61 -3.68
N MET A 47 -13.81 -12.37 -3.21
CA MET A 47 -13.06 -12.06 -2.00
C MET A 47 -13.65 -12.78 -0.77
N ASP A 48 -14.98 -12.80 -0.63
CA ASP A 48 -15.67 -13.55 0.42
C ASP A 48 -15.38 -15.05 0.34
N ARG A 49 -15.47 -15.63 -0.87
CA ARG A 49 -15.20 -17.06 -1.09
C ARG A 49 -13.78 -17.48 -0.73
N VAL A 50 -12.80 -16.59 -0.89
CA VAL A 50 -11.40 -16.86 -0.54
C VAL A 50 -11.03 -16.37 0.87
N GLY A 51 -12.00 -15.89 1.66
CA GLY A 51 -11.79 -15.42 3.03
C GLY A 51 -11.01 -14.11 3.12
N HIS A 52 -10.95 -13.33 2.03
CA HIS A 52 -10.27 -12.05 1.98
C HIS A 52 -11.21 -10.92 2.40
N GLN A 53 -10.78 -10.01 3.28
CA GLN A 53 -11.54 -8.82 3.65
C GLN A 53 -10.90 -7.56 3.09
N SER A 54 -11.61 -6.87 2.19
CA SER A 54 -11.18 -5.58 1.67
C SER A 54 -11.30 -4.47 2.72
N ASN A 55 -10.46 -3.44 2.62
CA ASN A 55 -10.54 -2.24 3.45
C ASN A 55 -10.78 -1.01 2.59
N PRO A 56 -11.97 -0.78 2.03
CA PRO A 56 -12.19 0.33 1.10
C PRO A 56 -12.05 1.71 1.75
N GLY A 57 -11.57 2.69 0.96
CA GLY A 57 -11.66 4.12 1.26
C GLY A 57 -10.63 4.69 2.24
N LYS A 58 -9.49 4.02 2.47
CA LYS A 58 -8.40 4.54 3.30
C LYS A 58 -7.30 5.15 2.43
N VAL A 59 -7.21 6.47 2.40
CA VAL A 59 -6.23 7.20 1.60
C VAL A 59 -5.00 7.55 2.45
N THR A 60 -3.81 7.11 2.03
CA THR A 60 -2.55 7.48 2.69
C THR A 60 -2.01 8.78 2.11
N ARG A 61 -1.78 9.78 2.97
CA ARG A 61 -1.10 11.03 2.62
C ARG A 61 0.24 11.11 3.33
N VAL A 62 1.31 11.28 2.57
CA VAL A 62 2.68 11.43 3.10
C VAL A 62 3.14 12.86 2.91
N ARG A 63 3.61 13.50 3.97
CA ARG A 63 4.33 14.78 3.84
C ARG A 63 5.78 14.49 3.48
N LEU A 64 6.24 14.98 2.32
CA LEU A 64 7.57 14.64 1.80
C LEU A 64 8.73 15.36 2.53
N ASP A 65 8.46 16.47 3.20
CA ASP A 65 9.44 17.23 4.00
C ASP A 65 9.92 16.48 5.25
N SER A 66 9.04 15.67 5.82
CA SER A 66 9.19 15.02 7.13
C SER A 66 8.95 13.52 7.06
N MET A 67 8.60 13.01 5.88
CA MET A 67 8.20 11.62 5.60
C MET A 67 7.12 11.11 6.55
N ARG A 68 6.31 12.02 7.11
CA ARG A 68 5.27 11.69 8.08
C ARG A 68 3.99 11.29 7.35
N PRO A 69 3.49 10.06 7.54
CA PRO A 69 2.24 9.64 6.95
C PRO A 69 1.04 10.03 7.81
N SER A 70 -0.11 10.17 7.17
CA SER A 70 -1.44 10.35 7.77
C SER A 70 -2.46 9.58 6.93
N VAL A 71 -3.55 9.13 7.56
CA VAL A 71 -4.61 8.37 6.89
C VAL A 71 -5.88 9.21 6.90
N LEU A 72 -6.51 9.33 5.73
CA LEU A 72 -7.86 9.85 5.57
C LEU A 72 -8.80 8.66 5.33
N ASP A 73 -9.78 8.48 6.21
CA ASP A 73 -10.82 7.46 6.06
C ASP A 73 -12.08 8.10 5.45
N LEU A 74 -12.52 7.57 4.31
CA LEU A 74 -13.66 8.10 3.54
C LEU A 74 -14.97 7.36 3.81
N VAL A 75 -14.94 6.23 4.53
CA VAL A 75 -16.08 5.30 4.70
C VAL A 75 -16.42 5.13 6.19
N GLY A 76 -16.06 6.13 7.01
CA GLY A 76 -16.25 6.14 8.46
C GLY A 76 -17.65 5.76 8.94
#